data_AF-A0AAW0AER8-F1
#
_entry.id   AF-A0AAW0AER8-F1
#
_cell.length_a   1.000
_cell.length_b   1.000
_cell.length_c   1.000
_cell.angle_alpha   90.00
_cell.angle_beta   90.00
_cell.angle_gamma   90.00
#
_symmetry.space_group_name_H-M   'P 1'
#
loop_
_entity.id
_entity.type
_entity.pdbx_description
1 polymer ?
#
loop_
_entity_poly.entity_id
_entity_poly.type
_entity_poly.pdbx_seq_one_letter_code
_entity_poly.pdbx_strand_id
1 'polypeptide(L)'
;MFTLSSTLLIFVLLGHTLSAPTFLYIRDAQPSDNDLFASCPGGPGSKNVERADKCTLINIVNNPDTHLQYNVGNVQGNCEGGTNPVSLTVGGESTTETTTTASADLGIDFAGISIGGGIESEKSTSSTKSNSTSITVNPGRQAVMTMSVLAHSQSGNVQVNYGDRVDGHFIWFTGTVITQTIPTDEITFDVHETKCGTDPLDFTNTS
;
A
#
# COMPACT_ATOMS: atom_id res chain seq x y z
N MET A 1 -102.26 -14.89 18.61
CA MET A 1 -101.80 -15.45 17.33
C MET A 1 -100.34 -15.02 17.17
N PHE A 2 -99.41 -15.95 17.35
CA PHE A 2 -97.95 -15.75 17.38
C PHE A 2 -97.33 -15.97 15.99
N THR A 3 -96.05 -15.57 15.86
CA THR A 3 -95.04 -15.72 14.77
C THR A 3 -94.80 -14.41 13.99
N LEU A 4 -93.58 -13.99 13.61
CA LEU A 4 -92.25 -14.59 13.43
C LEU A 4 -91.17 -13.66 14.07
N SER A 5 -90.16 -14.13 14.80
CA SER A 5 -88.86 -14.69 14.36
C SER A 5 -88.09 -13.86 13.32
N SER A 6 -87.05 -13.14 13.75
CA SER A 6 -85.80 -13.03 12.98
C SER A 6 -84.63 -12.55 13.84
N THR A 7 -83.58 -13.38 13.85
CA THR A 7 -82.33 -13.28 14.60
C THR A 7 -81.40 -12.27 13.93
N LEU A 8 -80.91 -11.25 14.65
CA LEU A 8 -79.89 -10.33 14.15
C LEU A 8 -78.50 -10.80 14.64
N LEU A 9 -77.70 -11.33 13.72
CA LEU A 9 -76.28 -11.61 13.91
C LEU A 9 -75.49 -10.29 13.80
N ILE A 10 -74.85 -9.85 14.89
CA ILE A 10 -73.87 -8.76 14.84
C ILE A 10 -72.47 -9.39 14.81
N PHE A 11 -71.81 -9.27 13.66
CA PHE A 11 -70.40 -9.60 13.47
C PHE A 11 -69.53 -8.59 14.24
N VAL A 12 -68.74 -9.08 15.20
CA VAL A 12 -67.66 -8.32 15.84
C VAL A 12 -66.47 -8.29 14.88
N LEU A 13 -66.26 -7.15 14.22
CA LEU A 13 -65.02 -6.86 13.49
C LEU A 13 -63.91 -6.57 14.52
N LEU A 14 -63.09 -7.58 14.82
CA LEU A 14 -61.78 -7.35 15.42
C LEU A 14 -60.88 -6.69 14.38
N GLY A 15 -60.63 -5.39 14.56
CA GLY A 15 -59.56 -4.68 13.87
C GLY A 15 -58.22 -5.21 14.35
N HIS A 16 -57.64 -6.16 13.63
CA HIS A 16 -56.23 -6.48 13.75
C HIS A 16 -55.44 -5.41 13.00
N THR A 17 -54.86 -4.48 13.76
CA THR A 17 -53.72 -3.70 13.29
C THR A 17 -52.58 -4.67 13.00
N LEU A 18 -52.46 -5.14 11.76
CA LEU A 18 -51.19 -5.67 11.26
C LEU A 18 -50.22 -4.49 11.19
N SER A 19 -49.61 -4.17 12.32
CA SER A 19 -48.31 -3.51 12.32
C SER A 19 -47.34 -4.54 11.75
N ALA A 20 -47.17 -4.50 10.43
CA ALA A 20 -46.09 -5.22 9.78
C ALA A 20 -44.79 -4.82 10.50
N PRO A 21 -43.94 -5.77 10.93
CA PRO A 21 -42.61 -5.42 11.38
C PRO A 21 -41.95 -4.75 10.19
N THR A 22 -41.76 -3.43 10.29
CA THR A 22 -40.81 -2.73 9.47
C THR A 22 -39.49 -3.39 9.80
N PHE A 23 -39.05 -4.30 8.93
CA PHE A 23 -37.66 -4.68 8.85
C PHE A 23 -36.94 -3.35 8.64
N LEU A 24 -36.43 -2.79 9.73
CA LEU A 24 -35.38 -1.79 9.68
C LEU A 24 -34.29 -2.48 8.87
N TYR A 25 -34.13 -2.03 7.64
CA TYR A 25 -33.06 -2.44 6.76
C TYR A 25 -31.78 -2.37 7.58
N ILE A 26 -31.14 -3.53 7.73
CA ILE A 26 -29.86 -3.67 8.40
C ILE A 26 -28.96 -2.59 7.81
N ARG A 27 -28.32 -1.81 8.71
CA ARG A 27 -27.23 -0.86 8.41
C ARG A 27 -26.52 -1.26 7.12
N ASP A 28 -26.47 -0.32 6.19
CA ASP A 28 -25.78 -0.40 4.90
C ASP A 28 -24.58 -1.34 4.99
N ALA A 29 -24.50 -2.33 4.10
CA ALA A 29 -23.32 -3.16 3.97
C ALA A 29 -22.16 -2.23 3.60
N GLN A 30 -21.42 -1.74 4.59
CA GLN A 30 -20.36 -0.77 4.36
C GLN A 30 -19.25 -1.46 3.57
N PRO A 31 -18.71 -0.80 2.52
CA PRO A 31 -17.51 -1.28 1.86
C PRO A 31 -16.40 -1.56 2.86
N SER A 32 -15.70 -2.69 2.70
CA SER A 32 -14.53 -2.96 3.52
C SER A 32 -13.36 -2.05 3.13
N ASP A 33 -12.39 -1.87 4.01
CA ASP A 33 -11.17 -1.13 3.67
C ASP A 33 -10.49 -1.70 2.40
N ASN A 34 -10.50 -3.03 2.22
CA ASN A 34 -9.97 -3.66 1.00
C ASN A 34 -10.75 -3.27 -0.26
N ASP A 35 -12.08 -3.16 -0.16
CA ASP A 35 -12.91 -2.67 -1.26
C ASP A 35 -12.54 -1.22 -1.60
N LEU A 36 -12.43 -0.37 -0.58
CA LEU A 36 -12.07 1.04 -0.70
C LEU A 36 -10.64 1.26 -1.22
N PHE A 37 -9.69 0.40 -0.86
CA PHE A 37 -8.34 0.47 -1.42
C PHE A 37 -8.31 0.00 -2.88
N ALA A 38 -9.07 -1.03 -3.24
CA ALA A 38 -9.19 -1.50 -4.62
C ALA A 38 -9.87 -0.50 -5.56
N SER A 39 -10.68 0.42 -5.02
CA SER A 39 -11.33 1.48 -5.82
C SER A 39 -10.43 2.67 -6.11
N CYS A 40 -9.33 2.88 -5.39
CA CYS A 40 -8.49 4.03 -5.62
C CYS A 40 -7.96 4.12 -7.06
N PRO A 41 -7.71 5.34 -7.58
CA PRO A 41 -7.19 5.51 -8.94
C PRO A 41 -5.99 4.60 -9.20
N GLY A 42 -6.05 3.83 -10.30
CA GLY A 42 -5.09 2.75 -10.60
C GLY A 42 -5.67 1.33 -10.40
N GLY A 43 -6.67 1.18 -9.51
CA GLY A 43 -7.38 -0.07 -9.27
C GLY A 43 -8.65 -0.26 -10.13
N PRO A 44 -9.11 -1.50 -10.33
CA PRO A 44 -10.36 -1.78 -11.06
C PRO A 44 -11.63 -1.58 -10.23
N GLY A 45 -11.54 -1.24 -8.94
CA GLY A 45 -12.65 -1.38 -7.99
C GLY A 45 -12.80 -2.80 -7.49
N SER A 46 -13.93 -3.09 -6.85
CA SER A 46 -14.30 -4.42 -6.38
C SER A 46 -15.73 -4.76 -6.82
N LYS A 47 -16.25 -5.92 -6.39
CA LYS A 47 -17.66 -6.26 -6.58
C LYS A 47 -18.63 -5.40 -5.76
N ASN A 48 -18.12 -4.70 -4.74
CA ASN A 48 -18.90 -3.92 -3.79
C ASN A 48 -18.80 -2.42 -4.06
N VAL A 49 -17.71 -1.98 -4.69
CA VAL A 49 -17.47 -0.57 -5.00
C VAL A 49 -16.91 -0.42 -6.40
N GLU A 50 -17.35 0.61 -7.11
CA GLU A 50 -16.76 0.95 -8.39
C GLU A 50 -15.38 1.61 -8.23
N ARG A 51 -14.79 2.05 -9.34
CA ARG A 51 -13.55 2.81 -9.31
C ARG A 51 -13.81 4.23 -8.81
N ALA A 52 -13.11 4.62 -7.76
CA ALA A 52 -13.16 5.96 -7.21
C ALA A 52 -12.51 6.97 -8.16
N ASP A 53 -13.02 8.20 -8.15
CA ASP A 53 -12.46 9.30 -8.92
C ASP A 53 -11.20 9.85 -8.27
N LYS A 54 -11.15 9.84 -6.92
CA LYS A 54 -10.03 10.40 -6.17
C LYS A 54 -9.86 9.73 -4.82
N CYS A 55 -8.63 9.31 -4.54
CA CYS A 55 -8.18 8.98 -3.19
C CYS A 55 -7.22 10.04 -2.67
N THR A 56 -7.27 10.30 -1.36
CA THR A 56 -6.39 11.28 -0.71
C THR A 56 -6.00 10.77 0.67
N LEU A 57 -4.71 10.83 0.99
CA LEU A 57 -4.23 10.57 2.33
C LEU A 57 -4.69 11.71 3.26
N ILE A 58 -5.26 11.34 4.40
CA ILE A 58 -5.76 12.24 5.44
C ILE A 58 -5.22 11.81 6.80
N ASN A 59 -5.39 12.66 7.82
CA ASN A 59 -4.84 12.43 9.17
C ASN A 59 -3.32 12.16 9.11
N ILE A 60 -2.63 12.93 8.28
CA ILE A 60 -1.23 12.69 7.93
C ILE A 60 -0.34 12.90 9.15
N VAL A 61 0.51 11.91 9.39
CA VAL A 61 1.63 11.94 10.32
C VAL A 61 2.91 11.79 9.51
N ASN A 62 3.82 12.76 9.64
CA ASN A 62 5.15 12.66 9.05
C ASN A 62 6.00 11.71 9.89
N ASN A 63 6.54 10.67 9.26
CA ASN A 63 7.44 9.72 9.90
C ASN A 63 8.89 10.21 9.77
N PRO A 64 9.82 9.67 10.58
CA PRO A 64 11.24 9.87 10.34
C PRO A 64 11.63 9.43 8.93
N ASP A 65 12.58 10.15 8.34
CA ASP A 65 13.15 9.75 7.05
C ASP A 65 13.84 8.38 7.17
N THR A 66 13.76 7.63 6.08
CA THR A 66 14.34 6.29 5.99
C THR A 66 15.26 6.20 4.79
N HIS A 67 16.22 5.28 4.87
CA HIS A 67 17.15 5.01 3.79
C HIS A 67 16.78 3.68 3.14
N LEU A 68 16.31 3.73 1.89
CA LEU A 68 16.05 2.53 1.10
C LEU A 68 17.37 2.06 0.49
N GLN A 69 17.74 0.80 0.74
CA GLN A 69 19.01 0.24 0.29
C GLN A 69 18.78 -0.77 -0.83
N TYR A 70 19.61 -0.67 -1.88
CA TYR A 70 19.56 -1.49 -3.07
C TYR A 70 20.95 -1.98 -3.43
N ASN A 71 21.07 -3.19 -3.97
CA ASN A 71 22.31 -3.62 -4.62
C ASN A 71 22.46 -2.99 -6.00
N VAL A 72 23.70 -2.69 -6.35
CA VAL A 72 24.11 -2.14 -7.63
C VAL A 72 25.11 -3.10 -8.27
N GLY A 73 24.63 -3.83 -9.28
CA GLY A 73 25.44 -4.81 -10.00
C GLY A 73 25.67 -6.12 -9.24
N ASN A 74 26.71 -6.84 -9.67
CA ASN A 74 27.02 -8.18 -9.19
C ASN A 74 27.97 -8.16 -8.00
N VAL A 75 27.76 -9.07 -7.06
CA VAL A 75 28.68 -9.35 -5.96
C VAL A 75 30.00 -9.86 -6.54
N GLN A 76 31.11 -9.30 -6.08
CA GLN A 76 32.47 -9.70 -6.45
C GLN A 76 33.20 -10.17 -5.19
N GLY A 77 33.97 -11.25 -5.25
CA GLY A 77 34.62 -11.76 -4.05
C GLY A 77 35.86 -12.60 -4.28
N ASN A 78 36.61 -12.79 -3.21
CA ASN A 78 37.80 -13.62 -3.11
C ASN A 78 37.49 -14.91 -2.36
N CYS A 79 36.52 -15.67 -2.87
CA CYS A 79 35.94 -16.80 -2.17
C CYS A 79 36.58 -18.16 -2.52
N GLU A 80 37.52 -18.19 -3.47
CA GLU A 80 38.10 -19.43 -4.01
C GLU A 80 39.26 -19.99 -3.17
N GLY A 81 39.41 -19.56 -1.92
CA GLY A 81 40.44 -20.08 -1.01
C GLY A 81 41.87 -19.61 -1.30
N GLY A 82 42.03 -18.56 -2.10
CA GLY A 82 43.32 -17.88 -2.28
C GLY A 82 43.81 -17.23 -0.97
N THR A 83 45.11 -16.93 -0.89
CA THR A 83 45.71 -16.32 0.32
C THR A 83 46.06 -14.84 0.15
N ASN A 84 45.95 -14.31 -1.07
CA ASN A 84 46.30 -12.93 -1.38
C ASN A 84 45.03 -12.10 -1.63
N PRO A 85 45.00 -10.82 -1.21
CA PRO A 85 43.95 -9.89 -1.61
C PRO A 85 43.89 -9.73 -3.13
N VAL A 86 42.69 -9.52 -3.66
CA VAL A 86 42.45 -9.29 -5.09
C VAL A 86 41.78 -7.94 -5.30
N SER A 87 42.21 -7.21 -6.33
CA SER A 87 41.54 -5.98 -6.73
C SER A 87 40.39 -6.31 -7.67
N LEU A 88 39.18 -5.92 -7.28
CA LEU A 88 37.94 -6.19 -8.00
C LEU A 88 37.19 -4.87 -8.22
N THR A 89 36.51 -4.76 -9.36
CA THR A 89 35.61 -3.63 -9.62
C THR A 89 34.19 -4.05 -9.26
N VAL A 90 33.60 -3.35 -8.31
CA VAL A 90 32.19 -3.47 -7.94
C VAL A 90 31.40 -2.31 -8.53
N GLY A 91 30.17 -2.55 -8.97
CA GLY A 91 29.34 -1.52 -9.57
C GLY A 91 28.40 -2.04 -10.64
N GLY A 92 27.59 -1.13 -11.16
CA GLY A 92 26.54 -1.43 -12.13
C GLY A 92 25.55 -0.27 -12.25
N GLU A 93 24.39 -0.57 -12.80
CA GLU A 93 23.26 0.36 -12.88
C GLU A 93 22.14 -0.13 -11.98
N SER A 94 21.45 0.78 -11.31
CA SER A 94 20.23 0.50 -10.57
C SER A 94 19.18 1.53 -10.93
N THR A 95 17.96 1.06 -11.15
CA THR A 95 16.80 1.91 -11.43
C THR A 95 15.97 1.96 -10.16
N THR A 96 15.87 3.14 -9.56
CA THR A 96 14.92 3.36 -8.46
C THR A 96 13.58 3.71 -9.07
N GLU A 97 12.55 2.95 -8.75
CA GLU A 97 11.17 3.30 -9.06
C GLU A 97 10.54 3.95 -7.83
N THR A 98 9.94 5.13 -8.03
CA THR A 98 9.10 5.76 -7.02
C THR A 98 7.80 4.98 -6.93
N THR A 99 7.70 4.05 -5.98
CA THR A 99 6.46 3.33 -5.67
C THR A 99 5.91 3.85 -4.35
N THR A 100 4.70 4.40 -4.39
CA THR A 100 3.86 4.59 -3.21
C THR A 100 3.46 3.21 -2.71
N THR A 101 4.30 2.61 -1.88
CA THR A 101 3.93 1.40 -1.14
C THR A 101 3.03 1.81 0.00
N ALA A 102 1.98 1.05 0.27
CA ALA A 102 1.19 1.19 1.47
C ALA A 102 1.05 -0.18 2.11
N SER A 103 1.61 -0.30 3.32
CA SER A 103 1.69 -1.47 4.22
C SER A 103 1.64 -2.84 3.53
N ALA A 104 2.78 -3.55 3.53
CA ALA A 104 2.96 -4.88 2.94
C ALA A 104 1.91 -5.93 3.37
N ASP A 105 1.25 -5.75 4.53
CA ASP A 105 0.18 -6.63 5.03
C ASP A 105 -1.11 -6.60 4.19
N LEU A 106 -1.30 -5.56 3.37
CA LEU A 106 -2.49 -5.44 2.50
C LEU A 106 -2.24 -5.96 1.08
N GLY A 107 -0.99 -6.09 0.64
CA GLY A 107 -0.64 -6.58 -0.69
C GLY A 107 -1.17 -5.74 -1.86
N ILE A 108 -1.50 -4.46 -1.62
CA ILE A 108 -2.06 -3.54 -2.61
C ILE A 108 -0.96 -2.58 -3.08
N ASP A 109 -0.72 -2.55 -4.39
CA ASP A 109 0.13 -1.55 -5.04
C ASP A 109 -0.71 -0.29 -5.32
N PHE A 110 -0.37 0.82 -4.68
CA PHE A 110 -1.10 2.07 -4.77
C PHE A 110 -0.46 2.97 -5.84
N ALA A 111 -0.44 2.47 -7.07
CA ALA A 111 -0.07 3.27 -8.22
C ALA A 111 -1.11 4.39 -8.46
N GLY A 112 -0.85 5.60 -7.94
CA GLY A 112 -1.66 6.80 -8.24
C GLY A 112 -2.43 7.45 -7.09
N ILE A 113 -2.14 7.11 -5.81
CA ILE A 113 -2.64 7.94 -4.69
C ILE A 113 -1.86 9.26 -4.67
N SER A 114 -2.54 10.36 -5.00
CA SER A 114 -2.04 11.73 -4.91
C SER A 114 -2.15 12.25 -3.47
N ILE A 115 -1.04 12.74 -2.91
CA ILE A 115 -1.03 13.41 -1.60
C ILE A 115 -1.28 14.89 -1.79
N GLY A 116 -2.21 15.44 -1.03
CA GLY A 116 -2.37 16.89 -0.87
C GLY A 116 -3.04 17.56 -2.06
N GLY A 117 -4.35 17.79 -1.95
CA GLY A 117 -4.92 19.04 -2.47
C GLY A 117 -4.83 19.29 -3.98
N GLY A 118 -4.91 18.26 -4.82
CA GLY A 118 -5.37 18.41 -6.20
C GLY A 118 -4.29 18.44 -7.28
N ILE A 119 -4.63 17.72 -8.35
CA ILE A 119 -4.01 17.67 -9.67
C ILE A 119 -2.79 16.74 -9.76
N GLU A 120 -3.03 15.70 -10.56
CA GLU A 120 -2.11 14.83 -11.28
C GLU A 120 -1.32 13.79 -10.49
N SER A 121 -1.67 12.53 -10.77
CA SER A 121 -0.91 11.32 -10.55
C SER A 121 0.59 11.62 -10.58
N GLU A 122 1.25 11.48 -9.43
CA GLU A 122 2.70 11.52 -9.36
C GLU A 122 3.23 10.41 -10.27
N LYS A 123 3.68 10.86 -11.44
CA LYS A 123 4.33 10.06 -12.45
C LYS A 123 5.46 9.30 -11.77
N SER A 124 5.45 7.98 -11.84
CA SER A 124 6.59 7.16 -11.44
C SER A 124 7.81 7.64 -12.24
N THR A 125 8.66 8.43 -11.59
CA THR A 125 9.95 8.81 -12.14
C THR A 125 10.90 7.68 -11.84
N SER A 126 11.21 6.89 -12.86
CA SER A 126 12.34 5.97 -12.79
C SER A 126 13.61 6.76 -13.03
N SER A 127 14.57 6.65 -12.10
CA SER A 127 15.91 7.20 -12.30
C SER A 127 16.90 6.05 -12.33
N THR A 128 17.51 5.84 -13.49
CA THR A 128 18.66 4.93 -13.62
C THR A 128 19.91 5.67 -13.19
N LYS A 129 20.59 5.15 -12.18
CA LYS A 129 21.88 5.63 -11.71
C LYS A 129 22.90 4.53 -11.82
N SER A 130 24.10 4.88 -12.29
CA SER A 130 25.21 3.96 -12.41
C SER A 130 26.42 4.46 -11.63
N ASN A 131 27.10 3.54 -10.96
CA ASN A 131 28.34 3.83 -10.27
C ASN A 131 29.21 2.56 -10.26
N SER A 132 30.52 2.74 -10.19
CA SER A 132 31.48 1.65 -10.04
C SER A 132 32.74 2.14 -9.35
N THR A 133 33.36 1.27 -8.58
CA THR A 133 34.63 1.56 -7.91
C THR A 133 35.48 0.30 -7.83
N SER A 134 36.80 0.46 -7.89
CA SER A 134 37.75 -0.63 -7.68
C SER A 134 38.13 -0.71 -6.22
N ILE A 135 37.94 -1.88 -5.63
CA ILE A 135 38.26 -2.18 -4.22
C ILE A 135 39.24 -3.34 -4.14
N THR A 136 39.92 -3.46 -3.01
CA THR A 136 40.71 -4.64 -2.70
C THR A 136 39.92 -5.52 -1.73
N VAL A 137 39.64 -6.76 -2.16
CA VAL A 137 38.88 -7.74 -1.37
C VAL A 137 39.82 -8.79 -0.80
N ASN A 138 39.83 -8.90 0.52
CA ASN A 138 40.66 -9.87 1.23
C ASN A 138 40.17 -11.32 1.01
N PRO A 139 41.04 -12.33 1.15
CA PRO A 139 40.65 -13.74 1.14
C PRO A 139 39.45 -14.06 2.03
N GLY A 140 38.50 -14.85 1.51
CA GLY A 140 37.30 -15.25 2.24
C GLY A 140 36.26 -14.14 2.40
N ARG A 141 36.39 -13.05 1.64
CA ARG A 141 35.48 -11.90 1.62
C ARG A 141 34.84 -11.71 0.26
N GLN A 142 33.69 -11.08 0.25
CA GLN A 142 32.97 -10.64 -0.94
C GLN A 142 32.42 -9.24 -0.71
N ALA A 143 32.25 -8.46 -1.77
CA ALA A 143 31.68 -7.14 -1.67
C ALA A 143 30.70 -6.87 -2.81
N VAL A 144 29.78 -5.96 -2.56
CA VAL A 144 28.82 -5.47 -3.53
C VAL A 144 28.70 -3.96 -3.38
N MET A 145 28.47 -3.26 -4.49
CA MET A 145 28.12 -1.85 -4.41
C MET A 145 26.67 -1.73 -3.99
N THR A 146 26.40 -0.88 -3.02
CA THR A 146 25.07 -0.58 -2.50
C THR A 146 24.73 0.86 -2.81
N MET A 147 23.46 1.10 -3.13
CA MET A 147 22.87 2.40 -3.29
C MET A 147 21.89 2.63 -2.15
N SER A 148 22.04 3.73 -1.43
CA SER A 148 21.08 4.18 -0.44
C SER A 148 20.38 5.43 -0.94
N VAL A 149 19.05 5.39 -0.98
CA VAL A 149 18.19 6.48 -1.39
C VAL A 149 17.46 7.00 -0.15
N LEU A 150 17.59 8.30 0.13
CA LEU A 150 16.79 8.92 1.19
C LEU A 150 15.33 8.93 0.75
N ALA A 151 14.43 8.52 1.64
CA ALA A 151 13.00 8.51 1.39
C ALA A 151 12.24 9.17 2.54
N HIS A 152 11.34 10.07 2.18
CA HIS A 152 10.37 10.65 3.11
C HIS A 152 9.21 9.67 3.30
N SER A 153 8.68 9.58 4.52
CA SER A 153 7.54 8.72 4.80
C SER A 153 6.43 9.47 5.54
N GLN A 154 5.20 9.15 5.17
CA GLN A 154 3.99 9.70 5.76
C GLN A 154 2.99 8.59 6.00
N SER A 155 2.31 8.60 7.15
CA SER A 155 1.24 7.67 7.46
C SER A 155 -0.09 8.38 7.61
N GLY A 156 -1.19 7.73 7.25
CA GLY A 156 -2.53 8.30 7.40
C GLY A 156 -3.62 7.33 6.97
N ASN A 157 -4.88 7.78 7.05
CA ASN A 157 -6.02 7.06 6.49
C ASN A 157 -6.28 7.53 5.06
N VAL A 158 -7.06 6.79 4.29
CA VAL A 158 -7.45 7.17 2.93
C VAL A 158 -8.89 7.67 2.93
N GLN A 159 -9.09 8.87 2.42
CA GLN A 159 -10.38 9.37 1.99
C GLN A 159 -10.60 8.98 0.52
N VAL A 160 -11.69 8.28 0.24
CA VAL A 160 -12.10 7.86 -1.10
C VAL A 160 -13.31 8.67 -1.54
N ASN A 161 -13.25 9.26 -2.74
CA ASN A 161 -14.30 10.12 -3.29
C ASN A 161 -14.82 9.52 -4.60
N TYR A 162 -16.16 9.47 -4.71
CA TYR A 162 -16.91 9.00 -5.86
C TYR A 162 -17.76 10.13 -6.43
N GLY A 163 -17.94 10.15 -7.75
CA GLY A 163 -18.77 11.11 -8.48
C GLY A 163 -20.26 10.85 -8.30
N ASP A 164 -20.61 9.61 -8.01
CA ASP A 164 -21.91 9.12 -7.63
C ASP A 164 -21.90 8.44 -6.24
N ARG A 165 -23.09 8.06 -5.75
CA ARG A 165 -23.23 7.52 -4.40
C ARG A 165 -22.97 6.02 -4.40
N VAL A 166 -21.95 5.62 -3.66
CA VAL A 166 -21.69 4.22 -3.30
C VAL A 166 -22.26 3.98 -1.91
N ASP A 167 -23.25 3.08 -1.81
CA ASP A 167 -23.99 2.79 -0.58
C ASP A 167 -24.49 4.04 0.15
N GLY A 168 -25.01 5.00 -0.62
CA GLY A 168 -25.62 6.22 -0.08
C GLY A 168 -24.64 7.37 0.22
N HIS A 169 -23.33 7.13 0.12
CA HIS A 169 -22.28 8.09 0.42
C HIS A 169 -21.41 8.43 -0.81
N PHE A 170 -20.99 9.68 -0.93
CA PHE A 170 -20.01 10.11 -1.94
C PHE A 170 -18.56 10.00 -1.46
N ILE A 171 -18.38 9.96 -0.13
CA ILE A 171 -17.08 10.00 0.52
C ILE A 171 -17.02 8.90 1.57
N TRP A 172 -15.97 8.08 1.47
CA TRP A 172 -15.65 7.02 2.42
C TRP A 172 -14.28 7.27 3.05
N PHE A 173 -14.09 6.75 4.25
CA PHE A 173 -12.84 6.84 4.99
C PHE A 173 -12.41 5.45 5.42
N THR A 174 -11.16 5.08 5.16
CA THR A 174 -10.63 3.81 5.62
C THR A 174 -10.33 3.85 7.12
N GLY A 175 -10.57 2.74 7.81
CA GLY A 175 -10.15 2.58 9.20
C GLY A 175 -8.66 2.27 9.34
N THR A 176 -8.11 1.62 8.32
CA THR A 176 -6.70 1.21 8.26
C THR A 176 -5.80 2.40 7.96
N VAL A 177 -4.71 2.50 8.73
CA VAL A 177 -3.61 3.44 8.49
C VAL A 177 -2.66 2.80 7.49
N ILE A 178 -2.33 3.55 6.45
CA ILE A 178 -1.31 3.17 5.48
C ILE A 178 -0.10 4.07 5.65
N THR A 179 1.07 3.54 5.33
CA THR A 179 2.34 4.28 5.31
C THR A 179 2.82 4.38 3.88
N GLN A 180 2.94 5.60 3.38
CA GLN A 180 3.54 5.92 2.10
C GLN A 180 5.02 6.26 2.27
N THR A 181 5.83 5.82 1.31
CA THR A 181 7.26 6.11 1.24
C THR A 181 7.58 6.71 -0.12
N ILE A 182 8.25 7.86 -0.14
CA ILE A 182 8.56 8.64 -1.34
C ILE A 182 10.08 8.80 -1.40
N PRO A 183 10.77 8.05 -2.29
CA PRO A 183 12.20 8.24 -2.52
C PRO A 183 12.50 9.66 -3.05
N THR A 184 13.63 10.21 -2.62
CA THR A 184 14.16 11.50 -3.09
C THR A 184 15.21 11.27 -4.19
N ASP A 185 15.78 12.36 -4.73
CA ASP A 185 16.94 12.32 -5.60
C ASP A 185 18.28 12.28 -4.83
N GLU A 186 18.24 12.31 -3.50
CA GLU A 186 19.42 12.16 -2.64
C GLU A 186 19.83 10.69 -2.56
N ILE A 187 20.97 10.39 -3.19
CA ILE A 187 21.49 9.05 -3.36
C ILE A 187 22.94 9.01 -2.91
N THR A 188 23.27 8.00 -2.10
CA THR A 188 24.63 7.69 -1.71
C THR A 188 25.00 6.30 -2.18
N PHE A 189 26.26 6.12 -2.60
CA PHE A 189 26.81 4.82 -2.97
C PHE A 189 27.84 4.42 -1.93
N ASP A 190 27.81 3.15 -1.56
CA ASP A 190 28.78 2.56 -0.66
C ASP A 190 29.18 1.15 -1.14
N VAL A 191 30.20 0.59 -0.54
CA VAL A 191 30.61 -0.79 -0.76
C VAL A 191 30.37 -1.58 0.51
N HIS A 192 29.45 -2.54 0.43
CA HIS A 192 29.20 -3.46 1.53
C HIS A 192 30.05 -4.72 1.36
N GLU A 193 30.94 -4.96 2.32
CA GLU A 193 31.81 -6.15 2.35
C GLU A 193 31.33 -7.14 3.41
N THR A 194 31.19 -8.40 3.00
CA THR A 194 30.74 -9.51 3.85
C THR A 194 31.68 -10.71 3.73
N LYS A 195 31.49 -11.72 4.58
CA LYS A 195 32.20 -12.99 4.46
C LYS A 195 31.64 -13.77 3.26
N CYS A 196 32.49 -14.57 2.63
CA CYS A 196 32.01 -15.48 1.60
C CYS A 196 30.97 -16.45 2.16
N GLY A 197 29.88 -16.65 1.41
CA GLY A 197 28.78 -17.55 1.79
C GLY A 197 27.75 -16.95 2.74
N THR A 198 27.89 -15.69 3.16
CA THR A 198 26.80 -14.94 3.78
C THR A 198 25.99 -14.20 2.71
N ASP A 199 24.76 -13.83 3.05
CA ASP A 199 23.95 -12.99 2.17
C ASP A 199 24.59 -11.59 2.07
N PRO A 200 25.03 -11.15 0.87
CA PRO A 200 25.58 -9.82 0.68
C PRO A 200 24.53 -8.71 0.79
N LEU A 201 23.24 -9.05 0.94
CA LEU A 201 22.15 -8.12 1.25
C LEU A 201 21.86 -8.01 2.76
N ASP A 202 22.52 -8.81 3.58
CA ASP A 202 22.37 -8.72 5.03
C ASP A 202 23.27 -7.60 5.59
N PHE A 203 22.70 -6.40 5.69
CA PHE A 203 23.34 -5.22 6.27
C PHE A 203 23.53 -5.31 7.79
N THR A 204 22.97 -6.33 8.44
CA THR A 204 23.21 -6.60 9.87
C THR A 204 24.45 -7.46 10.10
N ASN A 205 24.97 -8.11 9.06
CA ASN A 205 26.17 -8.93 9.09
C ASN A 205 27.44 -8.14 8.71
N THR A 206 27.63 -6.95 9.29
CA THR A 206 28.89 -6.19 9.20
C THR A 206 29.92 -6.81 10.14
N SER A 207 30.82 -7.65 9.63
CA SER A 207 31.98 -8.13 10.41
C SER A 207 33.19 -8.37 9.54
#